data_AF-A0A7S1S868-F1
#
_entry.id   AF-A0A7S1S868-F1
#
_cell.length_a   1.000
_cell.length_b   1.000
_cell.length_c   1.000
_cell.angle_alpha   90.00
_cell.angle_beta   90.00
_cell.angle_gamma   90.00
#
_symmetry.space_group_name_H-M   'P 1'
#
loop_
_entity.id
_entity.type
_entity.pdbx_description
1 polymer ?
#
loop_
_entity_poly.entity_id
_entity_poly.type
_entity_poly.pdbx_seq_one_letter_code
_entity_poly.pdbx_strand_id
1 'polypeptide(L)'
;GNAGQAGERCRLVLRLPNGKRVERGFLASDRIAAVYEWADCAGELARLAAEGAPRDGSPGASAPAGFEVPEHFVLCVTFPRQPLTDKEADLKSSGLCPNAVLALSATDPPSAG
;
A
#
# COMPACT_ATOMS: atom_id res chain seq x y z
N GLY A 1 -23.62 24.47 -7.65
CA GLY A 1 -22.76 23.29 -7.83
C GLY A 1 -21.66 23.38 -6.81
N ASN A 2 -21.62 22.46 -5.84
CA ASN A 2 -20.72 22.55 -4.70
C ASN A 2 -19.36 21.94 -5.09
N ALA A 3 -18.43 22.76 -5.57
CA ALA A 3 -17.02 22.41 -5.67
C ALA A 3 -16.42 22.44 -4.25
N GLY A 4 -16.83 21.49 -3.41
CA GLY A 4 -16.40 21.41 -2.02
C GLY A 4 -14.93 21.01 -1.97
N GLN A 5 -14.09 21.94 -1.46
CA GLN A 5 -12.71 21.75 -1.00
C GLN A 5 -12.01 20.51 -1.58
N ALA A 6 -11.40 20.64 -2.75
CA ALA A 6 -10.42 19.67 -3.22
C ALA A 6 -9.19 19.78 -2.31
N GLY A 7 -9.25 19.13 -1.13
CA GLY A 7 -8.10 18.95 -0.26
C GLY A 7 -6.95 18.35 -1.09
N GLU A 8 -5.73 18.82 -0.84
CA GLU A 8 -4.53 18.31 -1.50
C GLU A 8 -4.54 16.78 -1.47
N ARG A 9 -4.32 16.14 -2.62
CA ARG A 9 -4.39 14.68 -2.76
C ARG A 9 -3.00 14.09 -2.87
N CYS A 10 -2.83 12.89 -2.33
CA CYS A 10 -1.57 12.17 -2.33
C CYS A 10 -1.77 10.81 -2.98
N ARG A 11 -0.97 10.52 -4.01
CA ARG A 11 -1.02 9.26 -4.75
C ARG A 11 0.08 8.34 -4.22
N LEU A 12 -0.33 7.23 -3.60
CA LEU A 12 0.60 6.29 -3.02
C LEU A 12 0.66 5.02 -3.88
N VAL A 13 1.88 4.58 -4.17
CA VAL A 13 2.15 3.29 -4.79
C VAL A 13 2.79 2.38 -3.74
N LEU A 14 2.14 1.28 -3.40
CA LEU A 14 2.68 0.27 -2.51
C LEU A 14 3.29 -0.87 -3.31
N ARG A 15 4.59 -1.12 -3.10
CA ARG A 15 5.31 -2.28 -3.62
C ARG A 15 5.16 -3.44 -2.65
N LEU A 16 4.61 -4.53 -3.13
CA LEU A 16 4.45 -5.77 -2.37
C LEU A 16 5.71 -6.65 -2.51
N PRO A 17 6.01 -7.52 -1.53
CA PRO A 17 7.12 -8.47 -1.58
C PRO A 17 7.12 -9.40 -2.80
N ASN A 18 5.95 -9.73 -3.35
CA ASN A 18 5.81 -10.52 -4.58
C ASN A 18 6.18 -9.73 -5.86
N GLY A 19 6.69 -8.51 -5.74
CA GLY A 19 7.06 -7.64 -6.85
C GLY A 19 5.90 -6.87 -7.48
N LYS A 20 4.65 -7.21 -7.16
CA LYS A 20 3.46 -6.47 -7.62
C LYS A 20 3.36 -5.11 -6.95
N ARG A 21 2.51 -4.27 -7.53
CA ARG A 21 2.22 -2.92 -7.03
C ARG A 21 0.73 -2.70 -6.98
N VAL A 22 0.27 -2.05 -5.93
CA VAL A 22 -1.08 -1.50 -5.83
C VAL A 22 -0.98 -0.01 -5.62
N GLU A 23 -1.96 0.72 -6.13
CA GLU A 23 -1.97 2.18 -6.11
C GLU A 23 -3.29 2.67 -5.56
N ARG A 24 -3.24 3.73 -4.74
CA ARG A 24 -4.43 4.38 -4.20
C ARG A 24 -4.19 5.87 -3.97
N GLY A 25 -5.25 6.66 -4.16
CA GLY A 25 -5.28 8.08 -3.79
C GLY A 25 -5.80 8.29 -2.37
N PHE A 26 -5.18 9.20 -1.65
CA PHE A 26 -5.50 9.62 -0.29
C PHE A 26 -5.64 11.15 -0.24
N LEU A 27 -6.25 11.67 0.82
CA LEU A 27 -6.16 13.09 1.18
C LEU A 27 -4.83 13.36 1.90
N ALA A 28 -4.29 14.55 1.72
CA ALA A 28 -3.07 15.00 2.40
C ALA A 28 -3.20 15.00 3.94
N SER A 29 -4.44 15.16 4.43
CA SER A 29 -4.79 15.08 5.84
C SER A 29 -5.04 13.66 6.35
N ASP A 30 -5.05 12.65 5.47
CA ASP A 30 -5.17 11.26 5.93
C ASP A 30 -3.95 10.90 6.77
N ARG A 31 -4.15 10.00 7.72
CA ARG A 31 -3.07 9.54 8.61
C ARG A 31 -2.33 8.36 8.02
N ILE A 32 -1.08 8.19 8.42
CA ILE A 32 -0.29 7.00 8.10
C ILE A 32 -1.01 5.70 8.52
N ALA A 33 -1.77 5.71 9.63
CA ALA A 33 -2.60 4.59 10.06
C ALA A 33 -3.53 4.05 8.94
N ALA A 34 -4.18 4.94 8.19
CA ALA A 34 -5.08 4.55 7.10
C ALA A 34 -4.32 3.89 5.93
N VAL A 35 -3.04 4.23 5.74
CA VAL A 35 -2.16 3.57 4.75
C VAL A 35 -1.79 2.16 5.22
N TYR A 36 -1.56 1.97 6.53
CA TYR A 36 -1.34 0.64 7.10
C TYR A 36 -2.57 -0.25 6.98
N GLU A 37 -3.77 0.26 7.30
CA GLU A 37 -5.03 -0.48 7.14
C GLU A 37 -5.26 -0.89 5.67
N TRP A 38 -4.96 0.01 4.73
CA TRP A 38 -5.02 -0.31 3.31
C TRP A 38 -3.98 -1.38 2.92
N ALA A 39 -2.75 -1.29 3.44
CA ALA A 39 -1.68 -2.24 3.15
C ALA A 39 -1.99 -3.65 3.68
N ASP A 40 -2.67 -3.75 4.82
CA ASP A 40 -3.13 -5.01 5.42
C ASP A 40 -4.08 -5.77 4.48
N CYS A 41 -4.92 -5.02 3.75
CA CYS A 41 -5.83 -5.57 2.75
C CYS A 41 -5.20 -5.72 1.34
N ALA A 42 -3.93 -5.33 1.14
CA ALA A 42 -3.36 -5.21 -0.20
C ALA A 42 -3.15 -6.55 -0.91
N GLY A 43 -2.99 -7.65 -0.15
CA GLY A 43 -2.90 -9.00 -0.69
C GLY A 43 -4.17 -9.42 -1.43
N GLU A 44 -5.32 -9.24 -0.78
CA GLU A 44 -6.64 -9.52 -1.37
C GLU A 44 -6.97 -8.58 -2.53
N LEU A 45 -6.65 -7.29 -2.41
CA LEU A 45 -6.84 -6.34 -3.51
C LEU A 45 -6.01 -6.72 -4.75
N ALA A 46 -4.77 -7.16 -4.56
CA ALA A 46 -3.92 -7.63 -5.66
C ALA A 46 -4.42 -8.93 -6.30
N ARG A 47 -5.13 -9.77 -5.54
CA ARG A 47 -5.81 -10.97 -6.05
C ARG A 47 -7.02 -10.61 -6.91
N LEU A 48 -7.93 -9.78 -6.40
CA LEU A 48 -9.12 -9.31 -7.13
C LEU A 48 -8.75 -8.58 -8.43
N ALA A 49 -7.70 -7.75 -8.39
CA ALA A 49 -7.19 -7.07 -9.58
C ALA A 49 -6.67 -8.04 -10.66
N ALA A 50 -6.12 -9.20 -10.25
CA ALA A 50 -5.65 -10.22 -11.18
C ALA A 50 -6.78 -11.07 -11.77
N GLU A 51 -7.90 -11.23 -11.05
CA GLU A 51 -9.08 -11.97 -11.52
C GLU A 51 -9.88 -11.19 -12.58
N GLY A 52 -9.86 -9.86 -12.53
CA GLY A 52 -10.50 -8.98 -13.52
C GLY A 52 -9.69 -8.70 -14.79
N ALA A 53 -8.44 -9.17 -14.88
CA ALA A 53 -7.61 -8.98 -16.07
C ALA A 53 -8.12 -9.87 -17.23
N PRO A 54 -8.13 -9.37 -18.48
CA PRO A 54 -8.52 -10.20 -19.62
C PRO A 54 -7.62 -11.43 -19.67
N ARG A 55 -8.24 -12.60 -19.53
CA ARG A 55 -7.58 -13.88 -19.75
C ARG A 55 -7.35 -14.00 -21.24
N ASP A 56 -6.17 -13.62 -21.71
CA ASP A 56 -5.65 -14.16 -22.97
C ASP A 56 -5.78 -15.67 -22.84
N GLY A 57 -6.60 -16.27 -23.70
CA GLY A 57 -7.29 -17.54 -23.50
C GLY A 57 -6.41 -18.79 -23.48
N SER A 58 -5.32 -18.78 -22.72
CA SER A 58 -4.46 -19.92 -22.44
C SER A 58 -5.08 -20.75 -21.31
N PRO A 59 -5.65 -21.93 -21.60
CA PRO A 59 -6.15 -22.82 -20.58
C PRO A 59 -4.93 -23.49 -19.91
N GLY A 60 -4.53 -23.00 -18.74
CA GLY A 60 -3.45 -23.64 -17.98
C GLY A 60 -2.70 -22.77 -16.97
N ALA A 61 -2.89 -21.45 -16.95
CA ALA A 61 -2.29 -20.63 -15.91
C ALA A 61 -3.08 -20.77 -14.61
N SER A 62 -2.58 -21.59 -13.67
CA SER A 62 -3.01 -21.58 -12.27
C SER A 62 -3.15 -20.13 -11.79
N ALA A 63 -4.24 -19.82 -11.08
CA ALA A 63 -4.44 -18.50 -10.49
C ALA A 63 -3.14 -18.07 -9.80
N PRO A 64 -2.65 -16.83 -10.01
CA PRO A 64 -1.40 -16.41 -9.40
C PRO A 64 -1.56 -16.60 -7.90
N ALA A 65 -0.63 -17.37 -7.30
CA ALA A 65 -0.60 -17.58 -5.87
C ALA A 65 -0.82 -16.23 -5.19
N GLY A 66 -1.92 -16.09 -4.46
CA GLY A 66 -2.26 -14.88 -3.75
C GLY A 66 -1.07 -14.49 -2.88
N PHE A 67 -0.78 -13.19 -2.80
CA PHE A 67 0.20 -12.74 -1.83
C PHE A 67 -0.53 -12.49 -0.52
N GLU A 68 -0.08 -13.17 0.53
CA GLU A 68 -0.56 -12.93 1.89
C GLU A 68 0.31 -11.85 2.52
N VAL A 69 -0.35 -10.82 3.08
CA VAL A 69 0.34 -9.78 3.83
C VAL A 69 0.80 -10.39 5.16
N PRO A 70 2.08 -10.28 5.53
CA PRO A 70 2.57 -10.78 6.82
C PRO A 70 1.80 -10.16 7.98
N GLU A 71 1.56 -10.93 9.06
CA GLU A 71 0.93 -10.44 10.29
C GLU A 71 1.69 -9.24 10.90
N HIS A 72 3.01 -9.23 10.74
CA HIS A 72 3.88 -8.12 11.14
C HIS A 72 4.62 -7.57 9.93
N PHE A 73 4.35 -6.31 9.60
CA PHE A 73 5.02 -5.60 8.52
C PHE A 73 5.24 -4.13 8.85
N VAL A 74 6.21 -3.54 8.16
CA VAL A 74 6.49 -2.10 8.18
C VAL A 74 6.39 -1.53 6.77
N LEU A 75 5.83 -0.33 6.67
CA LEU A 75 5.83 0.45 5.45
C LEU A 75 7.05 1.36 5.43
N CYS A 76 7.82 1.31 4.35
CA CYS A 76 9.00 2.15 4.18
C CYS A 76 8.83 3.05 2.96
N VAL A 77 9.13 4.35 3.10
CA VAL A 77 9.43 5.18 1.92
C VAL A 77 10.68 4.64 1.24
N THR A 78 10.74 4.76 -0.08
CA THR A 78 11.83 4.20 -0.88
C THR A 78 12.98 5.18 -1.10
N PHE A 79 12.77 6.48 -0.91
CA PHE A 79 13.82 7.50 -1.00
C PHE A 79 13.48 8.78 -0.21
N PRO A 80 14.32 9.20 0.77
CA PRO A 80 15.31 8.35 1.45
C PRO A 80 14.61 7.15 2.09
N ARG A 81 15.30 6.01 2.24
CA ARG A 81 14.66 4.81 2.78
C ARG A 81 14.43 4.96 4.28
N GLN A 82 13.18 5.09 4.70
CA GLN A 82 12.79 5.31 6.10
C GLN A 82 11.49 4.58 6.42
N PRO A 83 11.38 3.93 7.59
CA PRO A 83 10.13 3.33 8.05
C PRO A 83 9.13 4.40 8.48
N LEU A 84 7.86 4.19 8.15
CA LEU A 84 6.74 5.02 8.61
C LEU A 84 6.27 4.53 9.97
N THR A 85 6.91 5.01 11.05
CA THR A 85 6.64 4.55 12.41
C THR A 85 5.56 5.35 13.12
N ASP A 86 5.46 6.64 12.82
CA ASP A 86 4.43 7.51 13.40
C ASP A 86 3.12 7.36 12.62
N LYS A 87 2.20 6.54 13.15
CA LYS A 87 0.92 6.25 12.51
C LYS A 87 -0.09 7.41 12.63
N GLU A 88 0.14 8.35 13.54
CA GLU A 88 -0.77 9.49 13.76
C GLU A 88 -0.45 10.69 12.87
N ALA A 89 0.77 10.76 12.34
CA ALA A 89 1.16 11.80 11.39
C ALA A 89 0.33 11.73 10.10
N ASP A 90 0.02 12.92 9.56
CA ASP A 90 -0.64 13.05 8.27
C ASP A 90 0.35 12.83 7.10
N LEU A 91 -0.20 12.52 5.92
CA LEU A 91 0.61 12.22 4.74
C LEU A 91 1.45 13.41 4.27
N LYS A 92 0.96 14.64 4.44
CA LYS A 92 1.65 15.86 4.00
C LYS A 92 2.89 16.14 4.86
N SER A 93 2.71 16.15 6.18
CA SER A 93 3.77 16.35 7.16
C SER A 93 4.84 15.26 7.08
N SER A 94 4.45 14.07 6.61
CA SER A 94 5.34 12.93 6.38
C SER A 94 6.04 12.93 5.02
N GLY A 95 5.83 13.96 4.18
CA GLY A 95 6.46 14.10 2.87
C GLY A 95 6.00 13.07 1.83
N LEU A 96 4.82 12.46 2.02
CA LEU A 96 4.26 11.45 1.11
C LEU A 96 3.46 12.06 -0.04
N CYS A 97 3.29 13.38 -0.02
CA CYS A 97 2.55 14.15 -0.98
C CYS A 97 3.50 14.91 -1.93
N PRO A 98 3.14 15.11 -3.20
CA PRO A 98 1.88 14.68 -3.84
C PRO A 98 1.90 13.21 -4.29
N ASN A 99 3.08 12.58 -4.36
CA ASN A 99 3.23 11.19 -4.74
C ASN A 99 4.34 10.53 -3.92
N ALA A 100 4.14 9.29 -3.50
CA ALA A 100 5.20 8.52 -2.86
C ALA A 100 5.11 7.03 -3.21
N VAL A 101 6.28 6.39 -3.22
CA VAL A 101 6.41 4.94 -3.39
C VAL A 101 6.83 4.32 -2.08
N LEU A 102 5.98 3.44 -1.57
CA LEU A 102 6.17 2.69 -0.34
C LEU A 102 6.56 1.25 -0.67
N ALA A 103 7.32 0.63 0.22
CA ALA A 103 7.63 -0.79 0.18
C ALA A 103 7.11 -1.44 1.46
N LEU A 104 6.33 -2.51 1.30
CA LEU A 104 5.94 -3.38 2.41
C LEU A 104 7.10 -4.34 2.68
N SER A 105 7.56 -4.39 3.93
CA SER A 105 8.59 -5.32 4.38
C SER A 105 8.05 -6.11 5.57
N ALA A 106 8.15 -7.44 5.52
CA ALA A 106 7.87 -8.27 6.69
C ALA A 106 8.83 -7.89 7.83
N THR A 107 8.34 -7.91 9.06
CA THR A 107 9.18 -7.80 10.25
C THR A 107 9.05 -9.09 11.05
N ASP A 108 10.13 -9.55 11.67
CA ASP A 108 10.01 -10.60 12.68
C ASP A 108 9.11 -10.11 13.83
N PRO A 109 8.33 -11.01 14.45
CA PRO A 109 7.68 -10.69 15.72
C PRO A 109 8.75 -10.28 16.74
N PRO A 110 8.46 -9.34 17.65
CA PRO A 110 9.40 -9.05 18.73
C PRO A 110 9.63 -10.35 19.51
N SER A 111 10.86 -10.88 19.45
CA SER A 111 11.25 -12.05 20.25
C SER A 111 10.86 -11.78 21.70
N ALA A 112 9.91 -12.56 22.23
CA ALA A 112 9.52 -12.48 23.62
C ALA A 112 10.75 -12.79 24.48
N GLY A 113 11.29 -11.76 25.12
CA GLY A 113 12.38 -11.84 26.11
C GLY A 113 11.83 -11.92 27.53
#